data_AF-W2VR04-F1
#
_entry.id   AF-W2VR04-F1
#
_cell.length_a   1.000
_cell.length_b   1.000
_cell.length_c   1.000
_cell.angle_alpha   90.00
_cell.angle_beta   90.00
_cell.angle_gamma   90.00
#
_symmetry.space_group_name_H-M   'P 1'
#
loop_
_entity.id
_entity.type
_entity.pdbx_description
1 polymer ?
#
loop_
_entity_poly.entity_id
_entity_poly.type
_entity_poly.pdbx_seq_one_letter_code
_entity_poly.pdbx_strand_id
1 'polypeptide(L)'
;MADADQAQYNALHATLGHHPGFQFIMCFFHMIKNVMKATKQFPAGVASALVRDVYDLHFTRSDFEFQRLREDILMKWMSNPFL
;
A
#
# COMPACT_ATOMS: atom_id res chain seq x y z
N MET A 1 -9.05 -8.92 -6.42
CA MET A 1 -8.35 -7.63 -6.28
C MET A 1 -9.19 -6.55 -6.91
N ALA A 2 -9.41 -5.45 -6.20
CA ALA A 2 -10.31 -4.37 -6.61
C ALA A 2 -9.71 -3.02 -6.18
N ASP A 3 -10.35 -1.90 -6.54
CA ASP A 3 -9.91 -0.59 -6.00
C ASP A 3 -10.22 -0.52 -4.48
N ALA A 4 -9.68 0.50 -3.81
CA ALA A 4 -10.01 0.82 -2.42
C ALA A 4 -11.40 1.47 -2.29
N ASP A 5 -12.40 0.88 -2.95
CA ASP A 5 -13.77 1.37 -2.98
C ASP A 5 -14.66 0.59 -2.00
N GLN A 6 -15.38 1.32 -1.16
CA GLN A 6 -16.19 0.75 -0.08
C GLN A 6 -17.37 -0.05 -0.63
N ALA A 7 -17.97 0.38 -1.75
CA ALA A 7 -19.10 -0.34 -2.34
C ALA A 7 -18.64 -1.69 -2.92
N GLN A 8 -17.48 -1.73 -3.58
CA GLN A 8 -16.87 -2.98 -4.06
C GLN A 8 -16.54 -3.93 -2.90
N TYR A 9 -15.93 -3.43 -1.83
CA TYR A 9 -15.66 -4.23 -0.63
C TYR A 9 -16.94 -4.81 -0.03
N ASN A 10 -17.95 -3.96 0.22
CA ASN A 10 -19.21 -4.37 0.84
C ASN A 10 -19.95 -5.40 -0.01
N ALA A 11 -20.03 -5.19 -1.32
CA ALA A 11 -20.71 -6.10 -2.24
C ALA A 11 -20.04 -7.47 -2.24
N LEU A 12 -18.71 -7.52 -2.41
CA LEU A 12 -17.96 -8.78 -2.44
C LEU A 12 -18.01 -9.49 -1.09
N HIS A 13 -17.94 -8.76 0.03
CA HIS A 13 -18.05 -9.33 1.36
C HIS A 13 -19.47 -9.89 1.63
N ALA A 14 -20.53 -9.19 1.20
CA ALA A 14 -21.90 -9.67 1.35
C ALA A 14 -22.16 -10.96 0.56
N THR A 15 -21.57 -11.09 -0.64
CA THR A 15 -21.77 -12.26 -1.50
C THR A 15 -20.81 -13.40 -1.23
N LEU A 16 -19.55 -13.11 -0.92
CA LEU A 16 -18.45 -14.10 -0.85
C LEU A 16 -17.82 -14.24 0.54
N GLY A 17 -18.16 -13.38 1.50
CA GLY A 17 -17.53 -13.34 2.83
C GLY A 17 -17.70 -14.61 3.66
N HIS A 18 -18.72 -15.42 3.35
CA HIS A 18 -18.93 -16.72 4.01
C HIS A 18 -18.02 -17.83 3.47
N HIS A 19 -17.33 -17.62 2.33
CA HIS A 19 -16.45 -18.62 1.77
C HIS A 19 -15.10 -18.65 2.52
N PRO A 20 -14.65 -19.81 3.01
CA PRO A 20 -13.47 -19.92 3.87
C PRO A 20 -12.14 -19.54 3.20
N GLY A 21 -12.11 -19.40 1.88
CA GLY A 21 -10.94 -18.93 1.12
C GLY A 21 -11.08 -17.51 0.56
N PHE A 22 -12.19 -16.81 0.85
CA PHE A 22 -12.37 -15.46 0.34
C PHE A 22 -11.55 -14.48 1.16
N GLN A 23 -10.60 -13.83 0.49
CA GLN A 23 -9.88 -12.70 1.02
C GLN A 23 -9.99 -11.54 0.03
N PHE A 24 -10.60 -10.45 0.48
CA PHE A 24 -10.54 -9.21 -0.27
C PHE A 24 -9.17 -8.57 -0.10
N ILE A 25 -8.51 -8.30 -1.21
CA ILE A 25 -7.25 -7.56 -1.26
C ILE A 25 -7.38 -6.39 -2.23
N MET A 26 -6.85 -5.23 -1.84
CA MET A 26 -6.73 -4.08 -2.73
C MET A 26 -5.77 -4.41 -3.86
N CYS A 27 -6.09 -3.97 -5.07
CA CYS A 27 -5.24 -4.14 -6.23
C CYS A 27 -3.97 -3.29 -6.06
N PHE A 28 -2.81 -3.94 -6.09
CA PHE A 28 -1.51 -3.27 -5.97
C PHE A 28 -1.35 -2.15 -7.01
N PHE A 29 -1.78 -2.38 -8.25
CA PHE A 29 -1.68 -1.38 -9.33
C PHE A 29 -2.51 -0.11 -9.07
N HIS A 30 -3.70 -0.24 -8.48
CA HIS A 30 -4.50 0.92 -8.10
C HIS A 30 -3.86 1.66 -6.92
N MET A 31 -3.38 0.91 -5.92
CA MET A 31 -2.70 1.49 -4.76
C MET A 31 -1.42 2.23 -5.16
N ILE A 32 -0.54 1.63 -5.99
CA ILE A 32 0.70 2.29 -6.41
C ILE A 32 0.44 3.48 -7.34
N LYS A 33 -0.63 3.45 -8.16
CA LYS A 33 -1.08 4.62 -8.93
C LYS A 33 -1.48 5.78 -8.02
N ASN A 34 -2.18 5.50 -6.92
CA ASN A 34 -2.54 6.51 -5.92
C ASN A 34 -1.31 7.05 -5.18
N VAL A 35 -0.36 6.18 -4.82
CA VAL A 35 0.93 6.59 -4.24
C VAL A 35 1.67 7.52 -5.20
N MET A 36 1.89 7.12 -6.45
CA MET A 36 2.58 7.96 -7.45
C MET A 36 1.90 9.32 -7.66
N LYS A 37 0.56 9.36 -7.62
CA LYS A 37 -0.20 10.62 -7.70
C LYS A 37 0.05 11.50 -6.48
N ALA A 38 0.03 10.93 -5.28
CA ALA A 38 0.29 11.66 -4.03
C ALA A 38 1.75 12.14 -3.93
N THR A 39 2.70 11.37 -4.44
CA THR A 39 4.12 11.72 -4.37
C THR A 39 4.57 12.70 -5.46
N LYS A 40 3.71 13.01 -6.44
CA LYS A 40 4.03 13.90 -7.57
C LYS A 40 4.41 15.33 -7.16
N GLN A 41 3.98 15.76 -5.97
CA GLN A 41 4.29 17.09 -5.44
C GLN A 41 5.72 17.23 -4.90
N PHE A 42 6.41 16.12 -4.64
CA PHE A 42 7.78 16.14 -4.12
C PHE A 42 8.82 16.26 -5.23
N PRO A 43 10.05 16.71 -4.92
CA PRO A 43 11.18 16.63 -5.84
C PRO A 43 11.36 15.20 -6.37
N ALA A 44 11.75 15.05 -7.64
CA ALA A 44 11.78 13.76 -8.33
C ALA A 44 12.56 12.66 -7.57
N GLY A 45 13.69 13.01 -6.93
CA GLY A 45 14.45 12.07 -6.11
C GLY A 45 13.70 11.60 -4.87
N VAL A 46 12.98 12.51 -4.20
CA VAL A 46 12.14 12.22 -3.02
C VAL A 46 10.94 11.37 -3.44
N ALA A 47 10.23 11.75 -4.50
CA ALA A 47 9.11 10.98 -5.03
C ALA A 47 9.52 9.55 -5.41
N SER A 48 10.69 9.39 -6.06
CA SER A 48 11.22 8.08 -6.42
C SER A 48 11.57 7.24 -5.20
N ALA A 49 12.13 7.85 -4.15
CA ALA A 49 12.44 7.15 -2.90
C ALA A 49 11.17 6.67 -2.18
N LEU A 50 10.14 7.51 -2.10
CA LEU A 50 8.85 7.15 -1.50
C LEU A 50 8.18 5.99 -2.25
N VAL A 51 8.18 6.04 -3.59
CA VAL A 51 7.61 4.96 -4.42
C VAL A 51 8.41 3.67 -4.24
N ARG A 52 9.75 3.73 -4.19
CA ARG A 52 10.60 2.57 -3.94
C ARG A 52 10.30 1.93 -2.59
N ASP A 53 10.17 2.72 -1.52
CA ASP A 53 9.84 2.21 -0.19
C ASP A 53 8.52 1.40 -0.20
N VAL A 54 7.52 1.83 -0.97
CA VAL A 54 6.25 1.08 -1.14
C VAL A 54 6.43 -0.21 -1.95
N TYR A 55 7.31 -0.22 -2.95
CA TYR A 55 7.66 -1.45 -3.66
C TYR A 55 8.39 -2.44 -2.75
N ASP A 56 9.31 -1.97 -1.91
CA ASP A 56 10.03 -2.82 -0.96
C ASP A 56 9.04 -3.51 0.00
N LEU A 57 8.00 -2.80 0.46
CA LEU A 57 6.90 -3.38 1.22
C LEU A 57 6.15 -4.48 0.44
N HIS A 58 5.85 -4.25 -0.83
CA HIS A 58 5.12 -5.22 -1.67
C HIS A 58 5.87 -6.55 -1.86
N PHE A 59 7.21 -6.51 -1.89
CA PHE A 59 8.05 -7.66 -2.15
C PHE A 59 8.56 -8.40 -0.90
N THR A 60 8.10 -8.00 0.29
CA THR A 60 8.37 -8.75 1.53
C THR A 60 7.83 -10.19 1.46
N ARG A 61 8.50 -11.13 2.12
CA ARG A 61 8.18 -12.57 2.01
C ARG A 61 7.25 -13.07 3.10
N SER A 62 7.00 -12.25 4.11
CA SER A 62 6.12 -12.57 5.23
C SER A 62 5.49 -11.31 5.80
N ASP A 63 4.37 -11.49 6.50
CA ASP A 63 3.76 -10.39 7.25
C ASP A 63 4.73 -9.83 8.31
N PHE A 64 5.52 -10.67 8.98
CA PHE A 64 6.52 -10.20 9.94
C PHE A 64 7.55 -9.25 9.30
N GLU A 65 8.10 -9.62 8.13
CA GLU A 65 9.02 -8.76 7.37
C GLU A 65 8.33 -7.47 6.92
N PHE A 66 7.07 -7.56 6.48
CA PHE A 66 6.26 -6.39 6.10
C PHE A 66 6.10 -5.42 7.27
N GLN A 67 5.65 -5.90 8.44
CA GLN A 67 5.40 -5.05 9.60
C GLN A 67 6.68 -4.34 10.05
N ARG A 68 7.80 -5.07 10.13
CA ARG A 68 9.10 -4.51 10.50
C ARG A 68 9.56 -3.43 9.50
N LEU A 69 9.55 -3.75 8.20
CA LEU A 69 9.96 -2.79 7.18
C LEU A 69 9.06 -1.55 7.15
N ARG A 70 7.75 -1.72 7.39
CA ARG A 70 6.80 -0.61 7.48
C ARG A 70 7.16 0.33 8.61
N GLU A 71 7.47 -0.20 9.79
CA GLU A 71 7.89 0.63 10.94
C GLU A 71 9.18 1.40 10.64
N ASP A 72 10.18 0.74 10.06
CA ASP A 72 11.43 1.37 9.66
C ASP A 72 11.22 2.50 8.64
N ILE A 73 10.38 2.27 7.62
CA ILE A 73 10.03 3.28 6.61
C ILE A 73 9.28 4.45 7.25
N LEU A 74 8.30 4.19 8.12
CA LEU A 74 7.54 5.24 8.79
C LEU A 74 8.43 6.10 9.68
N MET A 75 9.33 5.49 10.45
CA MET A 75 10.34 6.21 11.24
C MET A 75 11.25 7.06 10.36
N LYS A 76 11.68 6.54 9.20
CA LYS A 76 12.48 7.29 8.22
C LYS A 76 11.72 8.50 7.67
N TRP A 77 10.43 8.33 7.36
CA TRP A 77 9.61 9.42 6.82
C TRP A 77 9.36 10.49 7.89
N MET A 78 9.00 10.10 9.12
CA MET A 78 8.74 11.03 10.23
C MET A 78 9.98 11.81 10.68
N SER A 79 11.18 11.25 10.52
CA SER A 79 12.44 11.91 10.86
C SER A 79 12.95 12.85 9.77
N ASN A 80 12.34 12.85 8.58
CA ASN A 80 12.71 13.73 7.48
C ASN A 80 11.82 14.98 7.46
N PRO A 81 12.32 16.18 7.80
CA PRO A 81 11.51 17.40 7.86
C PRO A 81 11.04 17.90 6.49
N PHE A 82 11.48 17.27 5.40
CA PHE A 82 11.11 17.60 4.03
C PHE A 82 10.08 16.62 3.43
N LEU A 83 9.61 15.66 4.22
CA LEU A 83 8.47 14.77 3.93
C LEU A 83 7.29 15.13 4.83
#